data_AF-A0A8K0UQX2-F1
#
_entry.id   AF-A0A8K0UQX2-F1
#
_cell.length_a   1.000
_cell.length_b   1.000
_cell.length_c   1.000
_cell.angle_alpha   90.00
_cell.angle_beta   90.00
_cell.angle_gamma   90.00
#
_symmetry.space_group_name_H-M   'P 1'
#
loop_
_entity.id
_entity.type
_entity.pdbx_description
1 polymer ?
#
loop_
_entity_poly.entity_id
_entity_poly.type
_entity_poly.pdbx_seq_one_letter_code
_entity_poly.pdbx_strand_id
1 'polypeptide(L)'
;MARAQTSLSSTTATKKRKSTGDIDEGRAKQAKQPRRTLDTFFARQVPVSAAPDEETGKIEHVSLNDEQMRVLQMVVDEEKNVFFTGSAGTGKSLLLRAIIAALRKKHAKKPEVISVTASTGMAASNIGGVTIHSWGAVTPGMHDIEKLISFIKTCRPAHKRWKDTKVLIIDEVSMVDGNLW
;
A
#
# COMPACT_ATOMS: atom_id res chain seq x y z
N MET A 1 -13.07 51.01 37.80
CA MET A 1 -12.34 51.02 39.10
C MET A 1 -12.88 49.89 39.97
N ALA A 2 -12.01 49.33 40.83
CA ALA A 2 -12.22 48.32 41.88
C ALA A 2 -12.24 46.82 41.47
N ARG A 3 -11.17 46.13 41.91
CA ARG A 3 -10.97 44.67 42.02
C ARG A 3 -11.58 44.15 43.33
N ALA A 4 -11.90 42.85 43.39
CA ALA A 4 -11.74 42.04 44.60
C ALA A 4 -11.43 40.57 44.25
N GLN A 5 -10.54 39.97 45.03
CA GLN A 5 -10.07 38.58 44.95
C GLN A 5 -10.83 37.67 45.96
N THR A 6 -10.58 36.37 45.81
CA THR A 6 -10.27 35.35 46.85
C THR A 6 -11.26 34.20 47.05
N SER A 7 -10.63 33.05 47.30
CA SER A 7 -10.99 31.62 47.35
C SER A 7 -12.00 31.15 48.40
N LEU A 8 -12.57 29.93 48.23
CA LEU A 8 -12.28 28.74 49.07
C LEU A 8 -13.09 27.48 48.66
N SER A 9 -12.53 26.35 49.07
CA SER A 9 -12.81 24.90 48.91
C SER A 9 -14.22 24.35 49.12
N SER A 10 -14.52 23.20 48.49
CA SER A 10 -15.51 22.22 48.97
C SER A 10 -15.01 20.78 48.89
N THR A 11 -14.85 20.16 50.05
CA THR A 11 -14.67 18.72 50.33
C THR A 11 -16.02 17.99 50.19
N THR A 12 -16.06 16.74 49.72
CA THR A 12 -16.85 15.64 50.33
C THR A 12 -16.50 14.28 49.72
N ALA A 13 -16.24 13.30 50.58
CA ALA A 13 -16.00 11.90 50.27
C ALA A 13 -17.30 11.08 50.38
N THR A 14 -17.52 10.07 49.52
CA THR A 14 -18.49 8.99 49.81
C THR A 14 -18.18 7.64 49.15
N LYS A 15 -17.66 6.73 49.97
CA LYS A 15 -18.09 5.33 50.21
C LYS A 15 -18.33 4.36 49.03
N LYS A 16 -17.49 3.32 48.98
CA LYS A 16 -17.68 1.99 48.34
C LYS A 16 -19.06 1.37 48.65
N ARG A 17 -19.71 0.81 47.63
CA ARG A 17 -20.68 -0.30 47.73
C ARG A 17 -20.39 -1.32 46.63
N LYS A 18 -20.31 -2.59 47.04
CA LYS A 18 -20.18 -3.79 46.19
C LYS A 18 -21.60 -4.32 45.98
N SER A 19 -22.02 -4.50 44.73
CA SER A 19 -23.18 -5.33 44.38
C SER A 19 -22.83 -6.22 43.20
N THR A 20 -22.96 -7.52 43.45
CA THR A 20 -22.99 -8.63 42.50
C THR A 20 -24.12 -8.47 41.49
N GLY A 21 -23.82 -8.72 40.22
CA GLY A 21 -24.79 -8.83 39.14
C GLY A 21 -24.13 -9.51 37.95
N ASP A 22 -24.35 -10.81 37.82
CA ASP A 22 -24.11 -11.58 36.61
C ASP A 22 -24.94 -11.00 35.46
N ILE A 23 -24.29 -10.66 34.34
CA ILE A 23 -24.95 -10.36 33.08
C ILE A 23 -24.12 -10.96 31.93
N ASP A 24 -24.58 -12.15 31.53
CA ASP A 24 -24.55 -12.79 30.21
C ASP A 24 -23.62 -12.18 29.14
N GLU A 25 -22.63 -12.98 28.74
CA GLU A 25 -21.68 -12.69 27.65
C GLU A 25 -22.42 -12.50 26.31
N GLY A 26 -22.64 -11.24 25.95
CA GLY A 26 -23.15 -10.84 24.65
C GLY A 26 -22.23 -11.26 23.51
N ARG A 27 -22.56 -12.40 22.91
CA ARG A 27 -22.09 -12.92 21.62
C ARG A 27 -21.81 -11.79 20.62
N ALA A 28 -20.52 -11.48 20.42
CA ALA A 28 -20.07 -10.58 19.37
C ALA A 28 -20.60 -11.08 18.02
N LYS A 29 -21.47 -10.29 17.39
CA LYS A 29 -22.00 -10.57 16.05
C LYS A 29 -20.82 -10.53 15.08
N GLN A 30 -20.31 -11.71 14.72
CA GLN A 30 -19.36 -11.86 13.61
C GLN A 30 -19.94 -11.17 12.39
N ALA A 31 -19.19 -10.22 11.82
CA ALA A 31 -19.52 -9.60 10.56
C ALA A 31 -19.71 -10.72 9.52
N LYS A 32 -20.93 -10.81 8.95
CA LYS A 32 -21.25 -11.81 7.93
C LYS A 32 -20.30 -11.60 6.75
N GLN A 33 -19.40 -12.56 6.53
CA GLN A 33 -18.59 -12.60 5.31
C GLN A 33 -19.54 -12.58 4.11
N PRO A 34 -19.25 -11.77 3.07
CA PRO A 34 -20.08 -11.73 1.88
C PRO A 34 -20.14 -13.13 1.25
N ARG A 35 -21.36 -13.57 0.90
CA ARG A 35 -21.56 -14.87 0.24
C ARG A 35 -20.79 -14.87 -1.07
N ARG A 36 -19.80 -15.74 -1.19
CA ARG A 36 -19.07 -15.98 -2.45
C ARG A 36 -20.08 -16.43 -3.51
N THR A 37 -20.16 -15.71 -4.63
CA THR A 37 -21.00 -16.11 -5.76
C THR A 37 -20.43 -17.37 -6.41
N LEU A 38 -21.26 -18.19 -7.06
CA LEU A 38 -20.81 -19.38 -7.79
C LEU A 38 -19.74 -19.03 -8.85
N ASP A 39 -19.81 -17.83 -9.43
CA ASP A 39 -18.83 -17.35 -10.41
C ASP A 39 -17.43 -17.16 -9.79
N THR A 40 -17.37 -16.80 -8.49
CA THR A 40 -16.09 -16.66 -7.77
C THR A 40 -15.38 -18.01 -7.60
N PHE A 41 -16.12 -19.13 -7.61
CA PHE A 41 -15.54 -20.46 -7.49
C PHE A 41 -14.83 -20.92 -8.77
N PHE A 42 -15.33 -20.51 -9.95
CA PHE A 42 -14.73 -20.87 -11.24
C PHE A 42 -13.73 -19.84 -11.76
N ALA A 43 -13.69 -18.65 -11.16
CA ALA A 43 -12.78 -17.60 -11.57
C ALA A 43 -11.30 -17.98 -11.36
N ARG A 44 -10.46 -17.58 -12.31
CA ARG A 44 -9.02 -17.83 -12.28
C ARG A 44 -8.41 -17.20 -11.02
N GLN A 45 -7.84 -18.05 -10.16
CA GLN A 45 -7.18 -17.61 -8.95
C GLN A 45 -5.72 -17.23 -9.25
N VAL A 46 -5.30 -16.07 -8.74
CA VAL A 46 -3.90 -15.62 -8.80
C VAL A 46 -3.33 -15.66 -7.38
N PRO A 47 -2.14 -16.25 -7.19
CA PRO A 47 -1.47 -16.21 -5.89
C PRO A 47 -0.96 -14.79 -5.63
N VAL A 48 -1.38 -14.22 -4.50
CA VAL A 48 -0.92 -12.91 -4.03
C VAL A 48 -0.24 -13.09 -2.68
N SER A 49 0.93 -12.47 -2.50
CA SER A 49 1.56 -12.42 -1.18
C SER A 49 0.79 -11.44 -0.30
N ALA A 50 0.49 -11.84 0.93
CA ALA A 50 -0.01 -10.91 1.95
C ALA A 50 0.97 -9.74 2.16
N ALA A 51 0.46 -8.67 2.79
CA ALA A 51 1.24 -7.48 3.12
C ALA A 51 2.57 -7.84 3.82
N PRO A 52 3.63 -7.04 3.65
CA PRO A 52 4.98 -7.40 4.07
C PRO A 52 5.17 -7.61 5.58
N ASP A 53 4.21 -7.21 6.42
CA ASP A 53 4.31 -7.28 7.89
C ASP A 53 3.78 -8.59 8.51
N GLU A 54 3.24 -9.52 7.71
CA GLU A 54 2.76 -10.82 8.22
C GLU A 54 3.87 -11.88 8.11
N GLU A 55 4.47 -12.23 9.25
CA GLU A 55 5.52 -13.26 9.41
C GLU A 55 5.05 -14.69 9.06
N THR A 56 3.82 -14.85 8.58
CA THR A 56 3.32 -16.10 8.01
C THR A 56 3.16 -15.93 6.52
N GLY A 57 3.92 -16.70 5.73
CA GLY A 57 3.85 -16.76 4.26
C GLY A 57 2.53 -17.32 3.72
N LYS A 58 1.39 -16.76 4.14
CA LYS A 58 0.06 -17.09 3.63
C LYS A 58 -0.07 -16.51 2.23
N ILE A 59 -0.07 -17.41 1.26
CA ILE A 59 -0.45 -17.11 -0.11
C ILE A 59 -1.98 -16.96 -0.14
N GLU A 60 -2.46 -15.74 -0.36
CA GLU A 60 -3.88 -15.53 -0.62
C GLU A 60 -4.19 -15.83 -2.08
N HIS A 61 -5.13 -16.73 -2.32
CA HIS A 61 -5.66 -16.98 -3.64
C HIS A 61 -6.82 -16.02 -3.89
N VAL A 62 -6.61 -15.07 -4.80
CA VAL A 62 -7.61 -14.05 -5.11
C VAL A 62 -8.14 -14.24 -6.53
N SER A 63 -9.45 -14.11 -6.67
CA SER A 63 -10.14 -14.06 -7.97
C SER A 63 -10.13 -12.62 -8.49
N LEU A 64 -9.67 -12.45 -9.73
CA LEU A 64 -9.76 -11.18 -10.46
C LEU A 64 -10.94 -11.24 -11.44
N ASN A 65 -11.59 -10.10 -11.66
CA ASN A 65 -12.60 -9.99 -12.71
C ASN A 65 -11.96 -9.85 -14.11
N ASP A 66 -12.77 -9.86 -15.17
CA ASP A 66 -12.27 -9.85 -16.56
C ASP A 66 -11.46 -8.60 -16.91
N GLU A 67 -11.86 -7.42 -16.41
CA GLU A 67 -11.15 -6.16 -16.63
C GLU A 67 -9.78 -6.17 -15.95
N GLN A 68 -9.73 -6.58 -14.67
CA GLN A 68 -8.50 -6.75 -13.90
C GLN A 68 -7.59 -7.78 -14.55
N MET A 69 -8.16 -8.86 -15.09
CA MET A 69 -7.40 -9.88 -15.80
C MET A 69 -6.82 -9.36 -17.10
N ARG A 70 -7.56 -8.53 -17.84
CA ARG A 70 -7.06 -7.89 -19.06
C ARG A 70 -5.88 -6.96 -18.75
N VAL A 71 -5.96 -6.19 -17.67
CA VAL A 71 -4.84 -5.34 -17.22
C VAL A 71 -3.62 -6.19 -16.84
N LEU A 72 -3.81 -7.26 -16.08
CA LEU A 72 -2.71 -8.17 -15.73
C LEU A 72 -2.02 -8.73 -16.98
N GLN A 73 -2.79 -9.17 -17.98
CA GLN A 73 -2.27 -9.70 -19.23
C GLN A 73 -1.48 -8.64 -20.03
N MET A 74 -2.01 -7.42 -20.13
CA MET A 74 -1.32 -6.32 -20.83
C MET A 74 0.05 -6.01 -20.19
N VAL A 75 0.16 -6.08 -18.86
CA VAL A 75 1.42 -5.80 -18.16
C VAL A 75 2.37 -7.00 -18.20
N VAL A 76 1.89 -8.20 -17.88
CA VAL A 76 2.75 -9.37 -17.66
C VAL A 76 3.08 -10.09 -18.96
N ASP A 77 2.12 -10.25 -19.85
CA ASP A 77 2.27 -11.05 -21.06
C ASP A 77 2.62 -10.17 -22.28
N GLU A 78 1.95 -9.03 -22.42
CA GLU A 78 2.16 -8.11 -23.55
C GLU A 78 3.26 -7.05 -23.29
N GLU A 79 3.78 -6.96 -22.05
CA GLU A 79 4.83 -6.02 -21.62
C GLU A 79 4.53 -4.53 -21.97
N LYS A 80 3.26 -4.14 -21.87
CA LYS A 80 2.82 -2.76 -22.15
C LYS A 80 2.99 -1.82 -20.96
N ASN A 81 3.27 -0.55 -21.27
CA ASN A 81 3.11 0.54 -20.31
C ASN A 81 1.61 0.79 -20.09
N VAL A 82 1.14 0.56 -18.86
CA VAL A 82 -0.29 0.66 -18.52
C VAL A 82 -0.48 1.65 -17.39
N PHE A 83 -1.36 2.62 -17.62
CA PHE A 83 -1.99 3.43 -16.58
C PHE A 83 -3.40 2.91 -16.36
N PHE A 84 -3.74 2.58 -15.11
CA PHE A 84 -5.09 2.17 -14.74
C PHE A 84 -5.56 2.94 -13.49
N THR A 85 -6.84 3.25 -13.46
CA THR A 85 -7.48 4.04 -12.40
C THR A 85 -8.84 3.46 -12.05
N GLY A 86 -9.50 4.03 -11.06
CA GLY A 86 -10.82 3.61 -10.58
C GLY A 86 -11.15 4.25 -9.24
N SER A 87 -12.43 4.29 -8.89
CA SER A 87 -12.89 4.84 -7.61
C SER A 87 -12.32 4.09 -6.40
N ALA A 88 -12.50 4.65 -5.21
CA ALA A 88 -12.19 3.94 -3.98
C ALA A 88 -12.98 2.61 -3.91
N GLY A 89 -12.33 1.55 -3.42
CA GLY A 89 -12.97 0.23 -3.27
C GLY A 89 -13.04 -0.65 -4.52
N THR A 90 -12.54 -0.23 -5.69
CA THR A 90 -12.56 -1.04 -6.93
C THR A 90 -11.47 -2.13 -7.00
N GLY A 91 -10.68 -2.31 -5.93
CA GLY A 91 -9.65 -3.35 -5.88
C GLY A 91 -8.34 -3.01 -6.61
N LYS A 92 -8.02 -1.72 -6.84
CA LYS A 92 -6.76 -1.32 -7.49
C LYS A 92 -5.51 -1.88 -6.80
N SER A 93 -5.41 -1.72 -5.48
CA SER A 93 -4.27 -2.23 -4.71
C SER A 93 -4.19 -3.75 -4.74
N LEU A 94 -5.34 -4.44 -4.80
CA LEU A 94 -5.39 -5.89 -4.98
C LEU A 94 -4.84 -6.31 -6.35
N LEU A 95 -5.32 -5.67 -7.43
CA LEU A 95 -4.80 -5.89 -8.78
C LEU A 95 -3.30 -5.61 -8.85
N LEU A 96 -2.84 -4.52 -8.22
CA LEU A 96 -1.41 -4.16 -8.23
C LEU A 96 -0.55 -5.22 -7.54
N ARG A 97 -1.00 -5.76 -6.40
CA ARG A 97 -0.30 -6.88 -5.73
C ARG A 97 -0.29 -8.15 -6.59
N ALA A 98 -1.37 -8.44 -7.32
CA ALA A 98 -1.41 -9.56 -8.26
C ALA A 98 -0.42 -9.37 -9.43
N ILE A 99 -0.32 -8.16 -9.98
CA ILE A 99 0.68 -7.79 -10.99
C ILE A 99 2.09 -7.98 -10.45
N ILE A 100 2.40 -7.46 -9.26
CA ILE A 100 3.71 -7.61 -8.61
C ILE A 100 4.05 -9.10 -8.42
N ALA A 101 3.12 -9.91 -7.92
CA ALA A 101 3.34 -11.34 -7.73
C ALA A 101 3.61 -12.08 -9.04
N ALA A 102 2.83 -11.79 -10.09
CA ALA A 102 3.02 -12.37 -11.41
C ALA A 102 4.35 -11.97 -12.05
N LEU A 103 4.74 -10.69 -11.96
CA LEU A 103 6.02 -10.19 -12.45
C LEU A 103 7.19 -10.82 -11.69
N ARG A 104 7.12 -10.89 -10.35
CA ARG A 104 8.16 -11.56 -9.54
C ARG A 104 8.32 -13.02 -9.91
N LYS A 105 7.23 -13.71 -10.25
CA LYS A 105 7.29 -15.08 -10.79
C LYS A 105 7.94 -15.13 -12.17
N LYS A 106 7.56 -14.22 -13.08
CA LYS A 106 8.15 -14.13 -14.44
C LYS A 106 9.65 -13.81 -14.40
N HIS A 107 10.07 -12.95 -13.48
CA HIS A 107 11.46 -12.51 -13.29
C HIS A 107 12.14 -13.18 -12.08
N ALA A 108 11.74 -14.40 -11.70
CA ALA A 108 12.26 -15.07 -10.50
C ALA A 108 13.79 -15.20 -10.47
N LYS A 109 14.44 -15.28 -11.64
CA LYS A 109 15.90 -15.34 -11.76
C LYS A 109 16.60 -13.99 -11.52
N LYS A 110 15.88 -12.88 -11.64
CA LYS A 110 16.38 -11.50 -11.55
C LYS A 110 15.31 -10.58 -10.94
N PRO A 111 14.93 -10.78 -9.66
CA PRO A 111 13.88 -9.98 -9.02
C PRO A 111 14.20 -8.48 -8.96
N GLU A 112 15.48 -8.11 -9.00
CA GLU A 112 15.98 -6.73 -8.96
C GLU A 112 15.57 -5.86 -10.16
N VAL A 113 15.08 -6.48 -11.25
CA VAL A 113 14.59 -5.73 -12.42
C VAL A 113 13.20 -5.14 -12.21
N ILE A 114 12.52 -5.51 -11.12
CA ILE A 114 11.20 -4.99 -10.76
C ILE A 114 11.36 -4.00 -9.61
N SER A 115 11.02 -2.75 -9.89
CA SER A 115 11.03 -1.67 -8.92
C SER A 115 9.59 -1.33 -8.52
N VAL A 116 9.25 -1.57 -7.25
CA VAL A 116 7.93 -1.24 -6.68
C VAL A 116 8.03 0.07 -5.94
N THR A 117 7.26 1.07 -6.37
CA THR A 117 7.29 2.40 -5.79
C THR A 117 5.89 2.98 -5.55
N ALA A 118 5.82 3.99 -4.69
CA ALA A 118 4.64 4.81 -4.52
C ALA A 118 5.02 6.28 -4.25
N SER A 119 4.05 7.17 -4.27
CA SER A 119 4.24 8.59 -3.94
C SER A 119 4.53 8.85 -2.46
N THR A 120 3.96 8.04 -1.55
CA THR A 120 4.09 8.20 -0.09
C THR A 120 4.66 6.95 0.58
N GLY A 121 5.27 7.13 1.78
CA GLY A 121 5.84 6.02 2.54
C GLY A 121 4.82 4.97 2.96
N MET A 122 3.62 5.39 3.38
CA MET A 122 2.52 4.49 3.75
C MET A 122 2.05 3.65 2.55
N ALA A 123 1.85 4.29 1.39
CA ALA A 123 1.45 3.57 0.18
C ALA A 123 2.54 2.59 -0.28
N ALA A 124 3.81 3.01 -0.22
CA ALA A 124 4.94 2.16 -0.57
C ALA A 124 5.03 0.92 0.33
N SER A 125 4.86 1.09 1.64
CA SER A 125 4.84 -0.02 2.61
C SER A 125 3.71 -1.02 2.29
N ASN A 126 2.51 -0.54 1.97
CA ASN A 126 1.35 -1.38 1.67
C ASN A 126 1.52 -2.32 0.46
N ILE A 127 2.46 -2.03 -0.43
CA ILE A 127 2.78 -2.82 -1.63
C ILE A 127 4.19 -3.43 -1.59
N GLY A 128 4.90 -3.31 -0.46
CA GLY A 128 6.24 -3.86 -0.27
C GLY A 128 7.30 -3.17 -1.15
N GLY A 129 7.19 -1.85 -1.29
CA GLY A 129 8.09 -1.01 -2.08
C GLY A 129 8.70 0.14 -1.27
N VAL A 130 9.24 1.13 -2.00
CA VAL A 130 9.81 2.37 -1.44
C VAL A 130 9.17 3.59 -2.10
N THR A 131 9.41 4.80 -1.59
CA THR A 131 8.92 5.99 -2.30
C THR A 131 9.67 6.20 -3.61
N ILE A 132 9.04 6.80 -4.61
CA ILE A 132 9.69 7.14 -5.89
C ILE A 132 10.92 8.04 -5.70
N HIS A 133 10.88 8.95 -4.72
CA HIS A 133 11.99 9.82 -4.34
C HIS A 133 13.18 9.01 -3.80
N SER A 134 12.92 8.09 -2.86
CA SER A 134 13.94 7.18 -2.31
C SER A 134 14.51 6.25 -3.38
N TRP A 135 13.65 5.73 -4.27
CA TRP A 135 14.05 4.88 -5.37
C TRP A 135 14.95 5.61 -6.37
N GLY A 136 14.50 6.78 -6.84
CA GLY A 136 15.16 7.57 -7.87
C GLY A 136 16.38 8.35 -7.38
N ALA A 137 16.59 8.43 -6.06
CA ALA A 137 17.54 9.35 -5.43
C ALA A 137 17.28 10.81 -5.85
N VAL A 138 16.00 11.18 -5.90
CA VAL A 138 15.54 12.52 -6.28
C VAL A 138 15.26 13.32 -5.01
N THR A 139 15.98 14.43 -4.86
CA THR A 139 15.74 15.38 -3.77
C THR A 139 14.51 16.23 -4.09
N PRO A 140 13.49 16.27 -3.22
CA PRO A 140 12.35 17.17 -3.41
C PRO A 140 12.81 18.63 -3.56
N GLY A 141 12.25 19.35 -4.53
CA GLY A 141 12.59 20.76 -4.81
C GLY A 141 13.87 20.99 -5.62
N MET A 142 14.56 19.94 -6.06
CA MET A 142 15.65 20.06 -7.04
C MET A 142 15.09 20.03 -8.46
N HIS A 143 15.04 21.20 -9.12
CA HIS A 143 14.52 21.34 -10.49
C HIS A 143 15.59 21.33 -11.58
N ASP A 144 16.87 21.31 -11.19
CA ASP A 144 18.00 21.23 -12.12
C ASP A 144 18.24 19.76 -12.52
N ILE A 145 17.77 19.42 -13.72
CA ILE A 145 17.83 18.06 -14.29
C ILE A 145 19.28 17.61 -14.45
N GLU A 146 20.19 18.47 -14.87
CA GLU A 146 21.60 18.10 -15.09
C GLU A 146 22.29 17.76 -13.77
N LYS A 147 22.05 18.56 -12.74
CA LYS A 147 22.54 18.27 -11.38
C LYS A 147 21.93 16.96 -10.87
N LEU A 148 20.64 16.75 -11.06
CA LEU A 148 19.98 15.52 -10.61
C LEU A 148 20.58 14.28 -11.29
N ILE A 149 20.79 14.31 -12.61
CA ILE A 149 21.44 13.23 -13.35
C ILE A 149 22.86 13.00 -12.84
N SER A 150 23.62 14.07 -12.56
CA SER A 150 24.97 13.97 -11.99
C SER A 150 24.96 13.29 -10.61
N PHE A 151 24.02 13.66 -9.73
CA PHE A 151 23.84 13.02 -8.42
C PHE A 151 23.47 11.55 -8.54
N ILE A 152 22.55 11.21 -9.45
CA ILE A 152 22.16 9.82 -9.70
C ILE A 152 23.36 9.01 -10.18
N LYS A 153 24.15 9.53 -11.13
CA LYS A 153 25.34 8.86 -11.67
C LYS A 153 26.43 8.62 -10.63
N THR A 154 26.59 9.54 -9.67
CA THR A 154 27.56 9.41 -8.57
C THR A 154 27.07 8.49 -7.46
N CYS A 155 25.76 8.39 -7.24
CA CYS A 155 25.13 7.45 -6.31
C CYS A 155 25.06 6.03 -6.91
N ARG A 156 26.09 5.20 -6.67
CA ARG A 156 26.17 3.82 -7.22
C ARG A 156 24.89 2.98 -7.04
N PRO A 157 24.22 2.96 -5.87
CA PRO A 157 22.99 2.19 -5.71
C PRO A 157 21.84 2.70 -6.58
N ALA A 158 21.67 4.03 -6.69
CA ALA A 158 20.64 4.62 -7.52
C ALA A 158 20.93 4.38 -9.00
N HIS A 159 22.15 4.68 -9.45
CA HIS A 159 22.58 4.42 -10.82
C HIS A 159 22.36 2.97 -11.26
N LYS A 160 22.64 2.00 -10.36
CA LYS A 160 22.36 0.59 -10.60
C LYS A 160 20.86 0.32 -10.76
N ARG A 161 20.00 0.85 -9.87
CA ARG A 161 18.53 0.71 -10.01
C ARG A 161 18.03 1.28 -11.33
N TRP A 162 18.49 2.47 -11.71
CA TRP A 162 18.13 3.11 -12.98
C TRP A 162 18.54 2.28 -14.20
N LYS A 163 19.67 1.58 -14.14
CA LYS A 163 20.15 0.73 -15.25
C LYS A 163 19.51 -0.66 -15.29
N ASP A 164 19.25 -1.25 -14.13
CA ASP A 164 18.82 -2.65 -14.02
C ASP A 164 17.29 -2.79 -14.06
N THR A 165 16.55 -1.74 -13.70
CA THR A 165 15.08 -1.77 -13.68
C THR A 165 14.53 -1.93 -15.09
N LYS A 166 13.71 -2.97 -15.27
CA LYS A 166 12.91 -3.20 -16.48
C LYS A 166 11.45 -2.85 -16.29
N VAL A 167 10.95 -3.01 -15.06
CA VAL A 167 9.56 -2.69 -14.71
C VAL A 167 9.54 -1.75 -13.53
N LEU A 168 9.01 -0.56 -13.72
CA LEU A 168 8.79 0.43 -12.65
C LEU A 168 7.29 0.53 -12.38
N ILE A 169 6.90 0.21 -11.15
CA ILE A 169 5.53 0.30 -10.66
C ILE A 169 5.42 1.53 -9.77
N ILE A 170 4.38 2.34 -9.98
CA ILE A 170 4.13 3.59 -9.24
C ILE A 170 2.68 3.58 -8.76
N ASP A 171 2.47 3.36 -7.46
CA ASP A 171 1.16 3.51 -6.82
C ASP A 171 0.93 4.95 -6.34
N GLU A 172 -0.34 5.34 -6.18
CA GLU A 172 -0.76 6.69 -5.77
C GLU A 172 -0.16 7.79 -6.65
N VAL A 173 -0.14 7.55 -7.96
CA VAL A 173 0.45 8.44 -8.98
C VAL A 173 -0.22 9.82 -9.02
N SER A 174 -1.48 9.93 -8.58
CA SER A 174 -2.20 11.21 -8.47
C SER A 174 -1.57 12.20 -7.50
N MET A 175 -0.71 11.75 -6.59
CA MET A 175 0.02 12.61 -5.66
C MET A 175 1.41 12.99 -6.17
N VAL A 176 1.79 12.56 -7.37
CA VAL A 176 3.09 12.87 -7.96
C VAL A 176 2.98 14.14 -8.80
N ASP A 177 3.78 15.15 -8.48
CA ASP A 177 3.82 16.42 -9.23
C ASP A 177 4.29 16.19 -10.67
N GLY A 178 3.71 16.91 -11.63
CA GLY A 178 4.08 16.89 -13.05
C GLY A 178 5.55 17.27 -13.28
N ASN A 179 6.13 18.08 -12.40
CA ASN A 179 7.55 18.46 -12.48
C ASN A 179 8.52 17.35 -12.04
N LEU A 180 8.02 16.25 -11.44
CA LEU A 180 8.86 15.09 -11.10
C LEU A 180 9.13 14.19 -12.32
N TRP A 181 8.41 14.38 -13.43
CA TRP A 181 8.42 13.52 -14.62
C TRP A 181 9.24 14.11 -15.77
#